data_AF-A0A820BBV8-F1
#
_entry.id   AF-A0A820BBV8-F1
#
_cell.length_a   1.000
_cell.length_b   1.000
_cell.length_c   1.000
_cell.angle_alpha   90.00
_cell.angle_beta   90.00
_cell.angle_gamma   90.00
#
_symmetry.space_group_name_H-M   'P 1'
#
loop_
_entity.id
_entity.type
_entity.pdbx_description
1 polymer ?
#
loop_
_entity_poly.entity_id
_entity_poly.type
_entity_poly.pdbx_seq_one_letter_code
_entity_poly.pdbx_strand_id
1 'polypeptide(L)' 'SIKKTPKMWLGFSSASTKRDIATIYDRNTLFIIAIPSQSQHLDISSISQFPAEEEVLLGPSTSFQVENV' A
#
# COMPACT_ATOMS: atom_id res chain seq x y z
N SER A 1 -9.69 -2.36 -25.86
CA SER A 1 -9.42 -2.12 -24.42
C SER A 1 -8.77 -3.38 -23.86
N ILE A 2 -7.52 -3.30 -23.38
CA ILE A 2 -6.84 -4.43 -22.75
C ILE A 2 -7.51 -4.64 -21.39
N LYS A 3 -8.05 -5.84 -21.12
CA LYS A 3 -8.61 -6.16 -19.80
C LYS A 3 -7.50 -6.05 -18.75
N LYS A 4 -7.62 -5.10 -17.83
CA LYS A 4 -6.79 -5.06 -16.63
C LYS A 4 -7.26 -6.18 -15.71
N THR A 5 -6.33 -7.02 -15.28
CA THR A 5 -6.62 -8.13 -14.35
C THR A 5 -5.90 -7.83 -13.04
N PRO A 6 -6.62 -7.71 -11.92
CA PRO A 6 -6.02 -7.56 -10.61
C PRO A 6 -5.02 -8.69 -10.32
N LYS A 7 -3.92 -8.35 -9.65
CA LYS A 7 -2.89 -9.29 -9.21
C LYS A 7 -2.94 -9.42 -7.70
N MET A 8 -3.03 -10.66 -7.22
CA MET A 8 -3.04 -10.96 -5.80
C MET A 8 -1.63 -10.99 -5.24
N TRP A 9 -1.45 -10.34 -4.10
CA TRP A 9 -0.22 -10.38 -3.30
C TRP A 9 -0.46 -11.21 -2.05
N LEU A 10 0.31 -12.28 -1.86
CA LEU A 10 0.09 -13.22 -0.76
C LEU A 10 0.66 -12.74 0.59
N GLY A 11 1.58 -11.78 0.58
CA GLY A 11 2.15 -11.20 1.78
C GLY A 11 1.31 -10.05 2.34
N PHE A 12 1.68 -9.58 3.53
CA PHE A 12 1.25 -8.25 3.95
C PHE A 12 1.91 -7.19 3.06
N SER A 13 1.25 -6.04 2.90
CA SER A 13 1.88 -4.86 2.30
C SER A 13 1.86 -3.73 3.34
N SER A 14 3.04 -3.25 3.71
CA SER A 14 3.19 -2.04 4.51
C SER A 14 3.23 -0.84 3.56
N ALA A 15 2.47 0.20 3.88
CA ALA A 15 2.39 1.44 3.12
C ALA A 15 2.36 2.63 4.09
N SER A 16 2.77 3.79 3.61
CA SER A 16 2.62 5.05 4.35
C SER A 16 1.47 5.86 3.76
N THR A 17 0.74 6.59 4.60
CA THR A 17 -0.18 7.66 4.16
C THR A 17 0.58 8.84 3.54
N LYS A 18 1.89 8.94 3.81
CA LYS A 18 2.76 10.05 3.44
C LYS A 18 3.68 9.68 2.27
N ARG A 19 3.50 10.37 1.16
CA ARG A 19 4.26 10.12 -0.08
C ARG A 19 5.75 10.37 0.10
N ASP A 20 6.11 11.43 0.81
CA ASP A 20 7.50 11.80 1.10
C ASP A 20 8.22 10.70 1.88
N ILE A 21 7.57 10.13 2.91
CA ILE A 21 8.09 8.98 3.65
C ILE A 21 8.25 7.76 2.73
N ALA A 22 7.23 7.41 1.96
CA ALA A 22 7.29 6.27 1.03
C ALA A 22 8.42 6.42 0.00
N THR A 23 8.74 7.65 -0.41
CA THR A 23 9.82 7.95 -1.38
C THR A 23 11.20 7.71 -0.79
N ILE A 24 11.39 7.80 0.54
CA ILE A 24 12.68 7.50 1.20
C ILE A 24 13.07 6.03 0.98
N TYR A 25 12.08 5.15 0.92
CA TYR A 25 12.25 3.71 0.71
C TYR A 25 12.17 3.31 -0.77
N ASP A 26 11.84 4.26 -1.66
CA ASP A 26 11.79 4.01 -3.09
C ASP A 26 13.21 3.88 -3.64
N ARG A 27 13.66 2.63 -3.79
CA ARG A 27 14.92 2.32 -4.46
C ARG A 27 14.75 2.11 -5.96
N ASN A 28 13.52 1.94 -6.47
CA ASN A 28 13.26 1.52 -7.87
C ASN A 28 11.85 1.85 -8.38
N THR A 29 10.81 1.73 -7.56
CA THR A 29 9.41 1.94 -7.95
C THR A 29 8.56 2.37 -6.76
N LEU A 30 7.91 3.52 -6.88
CA LEU A 30 6.90 4.00 -5.95
C LEU A 30 5.50 3.51 -6.37
N PHE A 31 4.81 2.81 -5.47
CA PHE A 31 3.40 2.43 -5.64
C PHE A 31 2.50 3.42 -4.90
N ILE A 32 1.63 4.11 -5.64
CA ILE A 32 0.54 4.91 -5.05
C ILE A 32 -0.72 4.07 -5.04
N ILE A 33 -1.18 3.70 -3.85
CA ILE A 33 -2.31 2.78 -3.67
C ILE A 33 -3.53 3.59 -3.23
N ALA A 34 -4.57 3.59 -4.07
CA ALA A 34 -5.89 4.07 -3.64
C ALA A 34 -6.59 2.94 -2.87
N ILE A 35 -6.86 3.15 -1.58
CA ILE A 35 -7.57 2.19 -0.73
C ILE A 35 -9.05 2.59 -0.64
N PRO A 36 -9.98 1.80 -1.21
CA PRO A 36 -11.42 2.03 -1.03
C PRO A 36 -11.83 1.99 0.44
N SER A 37 -12.85 2.77 0.81
CA SER A 37 -13.36 2.82 2.19
C SER A 37 -13.86 1.46 2.73
N GLN A 38 -14.20 0.53 1.84
CA GLN A 38 -14.69 -0.81 2.16
C GLN A 38 -13.56 -1.86 2.25
N SER A 39 -12.32 -1.49 1.91
CA SER A 39 -11.19 -2.42 1.92
C SER A 39 -10.69 -2.68 3.34
N GLN A 40 -10.31 -3.92 3.62
CA GLN A 40 -9.68 -4.28 4.89
C GLN A 40 -8.24 -3.76 4.91
N HIS A 41 -7.98 -2.81 5.79
CA HIS A 41 -6.66 -2.24 6.07
C HIS A 41 -6.61 -1.82 7.54
N LEU A 42 -5.41 -1.74 8.09
CA LEU A 42 -5.19 -1.33 9.47
C LEU A 42 -4.25 -0.13 9.50
N ASP A 43 -4.70 0.99 10.05
CA ASP A 43 -3.79 2.04 10.50
C ASP A 43 -3.08 1.53 11.77
N ILE A 44 -1.78 1.32 11.65
CA ILE A 44 -0.94 0.84 12.76
C ILE A 44 0.04 1.91 13.24
N SER A 45 -0.14 3.17 12.82
CA SER A 45 0.72 4.31 13.20
C SER A 45 0.88 4.46 14.72
N SER A 46 -0.18 4.17 15.48
CA SER A 46 -0.19 4.27 16.96
C SER A 46 0.58 3.17 17.69
N ILE A 47 0.86 2.04 17.02
CA ILE A 47 1.55 0.87 17.61
C ILE A 47 2.86 0.54 16.90
N SER A 48 3.16 1.20 15.79
CA SER A 48 4.38 1.00 15.01
C SER A 48 5.61 1.47 15.80
N GLN A 49 6.74 0.78 15.59
CA GLN A 49 8.04 1.22 16.11
C GLN A 49 8.52 2.51 15.44
N PHE A 50 7.91 2.89 14.31
CA PHE A 50 8.24 4.07 13.53
C PHE A 50 6.98 4.95 13.34
N PRO A 51 6.50 5.67 14.38
CA PRO A 51 5.26 6.45 14.30
C PRO A 51 5.25 7.52 13.21
N ALA A 52 6.43 8.05 12.88
CA ALA A 52 6.61 9.05 11.82
C ALA A 52 6.30 8.50 10.41
N GLU A 53 6.29 7.17 10.24
CA GLU A 53 5.99 6.55 8.96
C GLU A 53 4.50 6.52 8.63
N GLU A 54 3.62 6.80 9.61
CA GLU A 54 2.16 6.74 9.45
C GLU A 54 1.72 5.47 8.71
N GLU A 55 2.18 4.35 9.27
CA GLU A 55 2.09 3.05 8.62
C GLU A 55 0.64 2.54 8.57
N VAL A 56 0.25 2.10 7.37
CA VAL A 56 -0.99 1.40 7.06
C VAL A 56 -0.64 0.01 6.53
N LEU A 57 -1.22 -1.01 7.16
CA LEU A 57 -1.00 -2.40 6.81
C LEU A 57 -2.17 -2.95 6.00
N LEU A 58 -1.87 -3.46 4.81
CA LEU A 58 -2.78 -4.22 3.97
C LEU A 58 -2.60 -5.71 4.24
N GLY A 59 -3.72 -6.41 4.40
CA GLY A 59 -3.73 -7.85 4.70
C GLY A 59 -3.17 -8.72 3.58
N PRO A 60 -2.83 -9.99 3.88
CA PRO A 60 -2.43 -10.95 2.89
C PRO A 60 -3.56 -11.22 1.89
N SER A 61 -3.18 -11.65 0.69
CA SER A 61 -4.10 -11.91 -0.43
C SER A 61 -4.83 -10.67 -0.96
N THR A 62 -4.35 -9.46 -0.65
CA THR A 62 -4.84 -8.22 -1.25
C THR A 62 -4.59 -8.24 -2.76
N SER A 63 -5.59 -7.86 -3.55
CA SER A 63 -5.48 -7.78 -5.00
C SER A 63 -5.33 -6.33 -5.45
N PHE A 64 -4.31 -6.06 -6.26
CA PHE A 64 -4.00 -4.75 -6.79
C PHE A 64 -4.24 -4.68 -8.29
N GLN A 65 -4.84 -3.60 -8.77
CA GLN A 65 -4.97 -3.31 -10.19
C GLN A 65 -4.17 -2.05 -10.53
N VAL A 66 -3.27 -2.15 -11.51
CA VAL A 66 -2.47 -1.02 -11.96
C VAL A 66 -3.33 -0.14 -12.87
N GLU A 67 -3.62 1.08 -12.43
CA GLU A 67 -4.37 2.04 -13.24
C GLU A 67 -3.50 2.81 -14.22
N ASN A 68 -2.32 3.24 -13.78
CA ASN A 68 -1.33 3.97 -14.56
C ASN A 68 0.10 3.60 -14.12
N VAL A 69 1.10 3.84 -14.97
CA VAL A 69 2.54 3.71 -14.68
C VAL A 69 3.22 5.06 -14.89
#